data_AF-A0A840F858-F1
#
_entry.id   AF-A0A840F858-F1
#
_cell.length_a   1.000
_cell.length_b   1.000
_cell.length_c   1.000
_cell.angle_alpha   90.00
_cell.angle_beta   90.00
_cell.angle_gamma   90.00
#
_symmetry.space_group_name_H-M   'P 1'
#
loop_
_entity.id
_entity.type
_entity.pdbx_description
1 polymer ?
#
loop_
_entity_poly.entity_id
_entity_poly.type
_entity_poly.pdbx_seq_one_letter_code
_entity_poly.pdbx_strand_id
1 'polypeptide(L)'
;MERDALLYTFANPQGGSAVADRLAAANLTSLQRIEVLAAIDAALSEAFYTLLRALDGSASLGGCQQAFKLNGEGGEIIADGDGRLEAAAWETFYGSGG
;
A
#
# COMPACT_ATOMS: atom_id res chain seq x y z
N MET A 1 -0.38 -6.56 -8.06
CA MET A 1 0.58 -5.63 -7.43
C MET A 1 0.91 -6.08 -6.02
N GLU A 2 1.92 -5.51 -5.34
CA GLU A 2 2.32 -5.94 -3.98
C GLU A 2 1.13 -5.87 -3.00
N ARG A 3 0.31 -4.82 -3.07
CA ARG A 3 -0.96 -4.72 -2.34
C ARG A 3 -1.84 -5.95 -2.51
N ASP A 4 -2.10 -6.36 -3.75
CA ASP A 4 -2.99 -7.51 -4.04
C ASP A 4 -2.40 -8.81 -3.50
N ALA A 5 -1.07 -8.97 -3.57
CA ALA A 5 -0.37 -10.13 -3.02
C ALA A 5 -0.48 -10.19 -1.48
N LEU A 6 -0.35 -9.04 -0.81
CA LEU A 6 -0.57 -8.93 0.63
C LEU A 6 -2.02 -9.22 1.00
N LEU A 7 -2.99 -8.63 0.30
CA LEU A 7 -4.41 -8.86 0.56
C LEU A 7 -4.79 -10.33 0.37
N TYR A 8 -4.28 -10.98 -0.70
CA TYR A 8 -4.45 -12.41 -0.92
C TYR A 8 -3.87 -13.23 0.25
N THR A 9 -2.68 -12.88 0.71
CA THR A 9 -2.01 -13.54 1.85
C THR A 9 -2.80 -13.35 3.15
N PHE A 10 -3.38 -12.18 3.38
CA PHE A 10 -4.19 -11.89 4.57
C PHE A 10 -5.55 -12.60 4.52
N ALA A 11 -6.14 -12.71 3.33
CA ALA A 11 -7.42 -13.39 3.12
C ALA A 11 -7.31 -14.92 3.25
N ASN A 12 -6.11 -15.49 3.08
CA ASN A 12 -5.85 -16.93 3.16
C ASN A 12 -5.52 -17.38 4.60
N PRO A 13 -6.38 -18.16 5.28
CA PRO A 13 -6.10 -18.68 6.63
C PRO A 13 -4.86 -19.58 6.71
N GLN A 14 -4.43 -20.16 5.60
CA GLN A 14 -3.20 -20.97 5.51
C GLN A 14 -2.01 -20.16 4.97
N GLY A 15 -2.19 -18.85 4.73
CA GLY A 15 -1.17 -17.96 4.15
C GLY A 15 0.00 -17.65 5.08
N GLY A 16 -0.05 -18.08 6.35
CA GLY A 16 1.06 -17.95 7.30
C GLY A 16 1.37 -16.52 7.73
N SER A 17 0.41 -15.59 7.60
CA SER A 17 0.57 -14.21 8.07
C SER A 17 -0.12 -13.98 9.41
N ALA A 18 0.49 -13.16 10.26
CA ALA A 18 -0.10 -12.77 11.53
C ALA A 18 -1.47 -12.07 11.38
N VAL A 19 -1.73 -11.44 10.22
CA VAL A 19 -3.04 -10.86 9.89
C VAL A 19 -4.05 -11.97 9.66
N ALA A 20 -3.72 -12.97 8.84
CA ALA A 20 -4.59 -14.12 8.60
C ALA A 20 -4.94 -14.87 9.90
N ASP A 21 -3.94 -15.08 10.78
CA ASP A 21 -4.13 -15.72 12.08
C ASP A 21 -5.13 -14.94 12.95
N ARG A 22 -5.01 -13.61 12.99
CA ARG A 22 -5.95 -12.74 13.73
C ARG A 22 -7.35 -12.77 13.14
N LEU A 23 -7.47 -12.74 11.81
CA LEU A 23 -8.77 -12.83 11.13
C LEU A 23 -9.46 -14.18 11.35
N ALA A 24 -8.69 -15.27 11.42
CA ALA A 24 -9.19 -16.59 11.75
C ALA A 24 -9.64 -16.67 13.22
N ALA A 25 -8.86 -16.12 14.15
CA ALA A 25 -9.18 -16.10 15.57
C ALA A 25 -10.39 -15.20 15.93
N ALA A 26 -10.71 -14.21 15.10
CA ALA A 26 -11.78 -13.24 15.35
C ALA A 26 -13.21 -13.81 15.20
N ASN A 27 -13.37 -15.05 14.72
CA ASN A 27 -14.68 -15.73 14.54
C ASN A 27 -15.73 -14.86 13.81
N LEU A 28 -15.29 -14.13 12.78
CA LEU A 28 -16.13 -13.26 11.98
C LEU A 28 -17.12 -14.08 11.14
N THR A 29 -18.34 -13.58 10.99
CA THR A 29 -19.25 -14.06 9.94
C THR A 29 -18.68 -13.78 8.56
N SER A 30 -19.17 -14.46 7.52
CA SER A 30 -18.71 -14.24 6.14
C SER A 30 -18.85 -12.79 5.69
N LEU A 31 -19.95 -12.13 6.05
CA LEU A 31 -20.18 -10.71 5.71
C LEU A 31 -19.17 -9.80 6.44
N GLN A 32 -18.98 -10.00 7.74
CA GLN A 32 -17.99 -9.23 8.51
C GLN A 32 -16.56 -9.45 7.99
N ARG A 33 -16.23 -10.67 7.57
CA ARG A 33 -14.92 -10.96 6.98
C ARG A 33 -14.70 -10.20 5.67
N ILE A 34 -15.72 -10.09 4.82
CA ILE A 34 -15.66 -9.30 3.58
C ILE A 34 -15.41 -7.83 3.90
N GLU A 35 -16.17 -7.24 4.83
CA GLU A 35 -16.02 -5.84 5.21
C GLU A 35 -14.64 -5.54 5.82
N VAL A 36 -14.12 -6.44 6.68
CA VAL A 36 -12.78 -6.28 7.25
C VAL A 36 -11.69 -6.38 6.19
N LEU A 37 -11.82 -7.29 5.23
CA LEU A 37 -10.87 -7.39 4.12
C LEU A 37 -10.92 -6.15 3.22
N ALA A 38 -12.11 -5.60 2.96
CA ALA A 38 -12.27 -4.34 2.22
C ALA A 38 -11.62 -3.16 2.97
N ALA A 39 -11.80 -3.07 4.29
CA ALA A 39 -11.13 -2.05 5.10
C ALA A 39 -9.60 -2.20 5.10
N ILE A 40 -9.08 -3.43 5.12
CA ILE A 40 -7.64 -3.69 5.00
C ILE A 40 -7.12 -3.29 3.61
N ASP A 41 -7.86 -3.59 2.54
CA ASP A 41 -7.48 -3.21 1.18
C ASP A 41 -7.42 -1.68 1.01
N ALA A 42 -8.42 -0.96 1.53
CA ALA A 42 -8.42 0.50 1.57
C ALA A 42 -7.21 1.05 2.36
N ALA A 43 -6.96 0.51 3.55
CA ALA A 43 -5.83 0.93 4.39
C ALA A 43 -4.46 0.66 3.72
N LEU A 44 -4.30 -0.47 3.02
CA LEU A 44 -3.08 -0.75 2.25
C LEU A 44 -2.92 0.23 1.09
N SER A 45 -3.99 0.53 0.37
CA SER A 45 -3.98 1.49 -0.74
C SER A 45 -3.59 2.89 -0.25
N GLU A 46 -4.19 3.35 0.85
CA GLU A 46 -3.83 4.64 1.47
C GLU A 46 -2.38 4.67 1.98
N ALA A 47 -1.91 3.58 2.61
CA ALA A 47 -0.56 3.47 3.13
C ALA A 47 0.49 3.51 2.01
N PHE A 48 0.32 2.70 0.96
CA PHE A 48 1.24 2.69 -0.18
C PHE A 48 1.22 4.00 -0.94
N TYR A 49 0.04 4.57 -1.19
CA TYR A 49 -0.07 5.86 -1.85
C TYR A 49 0.62 6.98 -1.05
N THR A 50 0.35 7.04 0.26
CA THR A 50 0.99 8.02 1.15
C THR A 50 2.50 7.85 1.19
N LEU A 51 2.99 6.61 1.26
CA LEU A 51 4.43 6.32 1.24
C LEU A 51 5.07 6.83 -0.06
N LEU A 52 4.50 6.52 -1.21
CA LEU A 52 5.03 6.94 -2.52
C LEU A 52 5.02 8.47 -2.67
N ARG A 53 3.94 9.14 -2.24
CA ARG A 53 3.88 10.61 -2.19
C ARG A 53 4.93 11.22 -1.27
N ALA A 54 5.17 10.59 -0.12
CA ALA A 54 6.15 11.10 0.81
C ALA A 54 7.58 10.93 0.30
N LEU A 55 7.87 9.85 -0.44
CA LEU A 55 9.14 9.69 -1.15
C LEU A 55 9.33 10.76 -2.23
N ASP A 56 8.25 11.13 -2.93
CA ASP A 56 8.23 12.22 -3.91
C ASP A 56 8.25 13.62 -3.27
N GLY A 57 8.13 13.71 -1.95
CA GLY A 57 8.15 14.97 -1.19
C GLY A 57 6.80 15.71 -1.11
N SER A 58 5.71 15.12 -1.60
CA SER A 58 4.36 15.73 -1.54
C SER A 58 3.53 15.28 -0.34
N ALA A 59 4.07 14.41 0.51
CA ALA A 59 3.51 14.06 1.83
C ALA A 59 4.61 13.94 2.91
N SER A 60 4.20 13.90 4.17
CA SER A 60 5.11 13.74 5.31
C SER A 60 5.40 12.25 5.58
N LEU A 61 6.66 11.90 5.81
CA LEU A 61 7.08 10.58 6.29
C LEU A 61 7.73 10.73 7.67
N GLY A 62 7.14 10.12 8.70
CA GLY A 62 7.65 10.23 10.06
C GLY A 62 7.55 11.64 10.67
N GLY A 63 6.60 12.46 10.19
CA GLY A 63 6.37 13.83 10.68
C GLY A 63 7.22 14.91 10.01
N CYS A 64 8.10 14.53 9.09
CA CYS A 64 8.87 15.46 8.27
C CYS A 64 8.51 15.30 6.79
N GLN A 65 8.22 16.41 6.11
CA GLN A 65 8.03 16.44 4.67
C GLN A 65 9.34 16.89 4.00
N GLN A 66 9.88 16.05 3.12
CA GLN A 66 11.08 16.30 2.33
C GLN A 66 11.03 15.45 1.06
N ALA A 67 11.68 15.89 -0.01
CA ALA A 67 11.85 15.06 -1.20
C ALA A 67 13.00 14.07 -1.02
N PHE A 68 12.80 12.84 -1.47
CA PHE A 68 13.85 11.82 -1.49
C PHE A 68 14.30 11.60 -2.93
N LYS A 69 15.61 11.38 -3.10
CA LYS A 69 16.17 10.90 -4.35
C LYS A 69 16.27 9.38 -4.30
N LEU A 70 15.48 8.71 -5.14
CA LEU A 70 15.50 7.27 -5.32
C LEU A 70 16.39 6.92 -6.51
N ASN A 71 17.41 6.12 -6.26
CA ASN A 71 18.25 5.56 -7.32
C ASN A 71 18.02 4.06 -7.35
N GLY A 72 17.90 3.48 -8.54
CA GLY A 72 17.88 2.03 -8.70
C GLY A 72 19.25 1.43 -8.43
N GLU A 73 19.32 0.09 -8.46
CA GLU A 73 20.56 -0.64 -8.19
C GLU A 73 21.69 -0.28 -9.17
N GLY A 74 21.35 0.12 -10.41
CA GLY A 74 22.29 0.58 -11.42
C GLY A 74 22.73 2.05 -11.28
N GLY A 75 22.19 2.79 -10.31
CA GLY A 75 22.47 4.21 -10.10
C GLY A 75 21.62 5.17 -10.96
N GLU A 76 20.70 4.66 -11.76
CA GLU A 76 19.70 5.45 -12.47
C GLU A 76 18.73 6.13 -11.49
N ILE A 77 18.35 7.37 -11.80
CA ILE A 77 17.37 8.11 -10.99
C ILE A 77 15.98 7.60 -11.33
N ILE A 78 15.31 7.02 -10.32
CA ILE A 78 13.91 6.57 -10.42
C ILE A 78 12.97 7.75 -10.12
N ALA A 79 13.30 8.53 -9.10
CA ALA A 79 12.58 9.74 -8.70
C ALA A 79 13.52 10.68 -7.95
N ASP A 80 13.31 11.99 -8.08
CA ASP A 80 14.05 13.03 -7.37
C ASP A 80 13.16 14.17 -6.85
N GLY A 81 11.87 13.86 -6.64
CA GLY A 81 10.86 14.81 -6.17
C GLY A 81 10.29 15.70 -7.26
N ASP A 82 10.28 15.22 -8.50
CA ASP A 82 9.76 15.93 -9.69
C ASP A 82 8.25 15.72 -9.92
N GLY A 83 7.55 15.00 -9.03
CA GLY A 83 6.12 14.74 -9.14
C GLY A 83 5.77 13.46 -9.90
N ARG A 84 6.75 12.79 -10.54
CA ARG A 84 6.47 11.62 -11.38
C ARG A 84 6.08 10.40 -10.57
N LEU A 85 6.62 10.26 -9.36
CA LEU A 85 6.30 9.14 -8.49
C LEU A 85 4.88 9.30 -7.92
N GLU A 86 4.47 10.50 -7.51
CA GLU A 86 3.09 10.78 -7.11
C GLU A 86 2.11 10.53 -8.25
N ALA A 87 2.40 11.01 -9.46
CA ALA A 87 1.53 10.82 -10.62
C ALA A 87 1.36 9.32 -10.95
N ALA A 88 2.46 8.55 -10.97
CA ALA A 88 2.40 7.11 -11.18
C ALA A 88 1.63 6.39 -10.06
N ALA A 89 1.80 6.82 -8.80
CA ALA A 89 1.05 6.29 -7.68
C ALA A 89 -0.46 6.58 -7.81
N TRP A 90 -0.83 7.80 -8.19
CA TRP A 90 -2.23 8.16 -8.41
C TRP A 90 -2.87 7.29 -9.49
N GLU A 91 -2.20 7.11 -10.63
CA GLU A 91 -2.69 6.22 -11.68
C GLU A 91 -2.85 4.77 -11.19
N THR A 92 -1.90 4.30 -10.38
CA THR A 92 -1.91 2.94 -9.85
C THR A 92 -3.04 2.66 -8.85
N PHE A 93 -3.32 3.62 -7.97
CA PHE A 93 -4.29 3.43 -6.87
C PHE A 93 -5.67 4.00 -7.17
N TYR A 94 -5.78 4.95 -8.11
CA TYR A 94 -7.01 5.72 -8.38
C TYR A 94 -7.30 5.97 -9.88
N GLY A 95 -6.29 5.87 -10.75
CA GLY A 95 -6.44 6.08 -12.18
C GLY A 95 -7.02 4.86 -12.89
N SER A 96 -8.30 4.96 -13.25
CA SER A 96 -9.02 3.97 -14.07
C SER A 96 -9.32 2.62 -13.36
N GLY A 97 -10.22 2.68 -12.38
CA GLY A 97 -11.01 1.52 -11.92
C GLY A 97 -10.59 0.93 -10.58
N GLY A 98 -11.02 1.59 -9.49
CA GLY A 98 -11.34 0.89 -8.24
C GLY A 98 -12.66 0.13 -8.35
#